data_AF-A0A366EPX2-F1
#
_entry.id   AF-A0A366EPX2-F1
#
_cell.length_a   1.000
_cell.length_b   1.000
_cell.length_c   1.000
_cell.angle_alpha   90.00
_cell.angle_beta   90.00
_cell.angle_gamma   90.00
#
_symmetry.space_group_name_H-M   'P 1'
#
loop_
_entity.id
_entity.type
_entity.pdbx_description
1 polymer ?
#
loop_
_entity_poly.entity_id
_entity_poly.type
_entity_poly.pdbx_seq_one_letter_code
_entity_poly.pdbx_strand_id
1 'polypeptide(L)'
;MSLSLGKVSMGESALKSILTKIKYGESNWQEVDRLLIIKSMLEHIGSTDGELRDQLIYTSFYRLIIENNQLEPELLKELLDACLSELIFKGIGEEETDTVFTRAFATL
;
A
#
# COMPACT_ATOMS: atom_id res chain seq x y z
N MET A 1 7.74 -3.32 15.22
CA MET A 1 6.62 -4.27 15.16
C MET A 1 6.54 -4.64 13.70
N SER A 2 7.01 -5.83 13.32
CA SER A 2 7.26 -6.15 11.91
C SER A 2 6.00 -6.07 11.05
N LEU A 3 6.12 -5.53 9.83
CA LEU A 3 5.18 -5.76 8.75
C LEU A 3 5.25 -7.22 8.29
N SER A 4 4.64 -8.12 9.06
CA SER A 4 4.25 -9.42 8.51
C SER A 4 2.96 -9.24 7.70
N LEU A 5 3.03 -9.44 6.38
CA LEU A 5 1.85 -9.66 5.54
C LEU A 5 1.19 -10.96 6.03
N GLY A 6 -0.04 -10.88 6.54
CA GLY A 6 -0.72 -11.98 7.25
C GLY A 6 -1.48 -11.58 8.51
N LYS A 7 -1.41 -10.31 8.94
CA LYS A 7 -2.29 -9.71 9.96
C LYS A 7 -3.22 -8.67 9.34
N VAL A 8 -4.39 -8.50 9.98
CA VAL A 8 -5.48 -7.56 9.71
C VAL A 8 -5.08 -6.38 8.81
N SER A 9 -5.58 -6.40 7.58
CA SER A 9 -5.67 -5.26 6.66
C SER A 9 -7.14 -4.85 6.51
N MET A 10 -7.40 -3.62 6.07
CA MET A 10 -8.75 -3.17 5.74
C MET A 10 -9.08 -3.49 4.27
N GLY A 11 -10.37 -3.64 3.97
CA GLY A 11 -10.82 -3.88 2.59
C GLY A 11 -10.67 -2.65 1.69
N GLU A 12 -10.66 -2.87 0.37
CA GLU A 12 -10.44 -1.83 -0.65
C GLU A 12 -11.37 -0.62 -0.50
N SER A 13 -12.68 -0.82 -0.32
CA SER A 13 -13.63 0.30 -0.21
C SER A 13 -13.37 1.16 1.03
N ALA A 14 -12.98 0.53 2.15
CA ALA A 14 -12.64 1.25 3.38
C ALA A 14 -11.32 2.02 3.21
N LEU A 15 -10.32 1.39 2.61
CA LEU A 15 -9.04 2.02 2.29
C LEU A 15 -9.24 3.21 1.36
N LYS A 16 -10.00 3.03 0.27
CA LYS A 16 -10.35 4.07 -0.69
C LYS A 16 -11.00 5.27 0.00
N SER A 17 -11.98 5.03 0.87
CA SER A 17 -12.65 6.10 1.62
C SER A 17 -11.67 6.89 2.49
N ILE A 18 -10.78 6.21 3.23
CA ILE A 18 -9.81 6.86 4.12
C ILE A 18 -8.77 7.65 3.32
N LEU A 19 -8.18 7.05 2.28
CA LEU A 19 -7.16 7.74 1.46
C LEU A 19 -7.76 8.94 0.72
N THR A 20 -9.01 8.87 0.28
CA THR A 20 -9.71 10.02 -0.31
C THR A 20 -9.86 11.16 0.69
N LYS A 21 -10.27 10.88 1.93
CA LYS A 21 -10.35 11.92 2.98
C LYS A 21 -9.00 12.56 3.25
N ILE A 22 -7.94 11.76 3.32
CA ILE A 22 -6.57 12.26 3.50
C ILE A 22 -6.14 13.12 2.30
N LYS A 23 -6.46 12.69 1.06
CA LYS A 23 -6.10 13.41 -0.16
C LYS A 23 -6.73 14.80 -0.24
N TYR A 24 -7.98 14.95 0.21
CA TYR A 24 -8.71 16.21 0.23
C TYR A 24 -8.53 17.01 1.52
N GLY A 25 -7.72 16.54 2.47
CA GLY A 25 -7.45 17.24 3.73
C GLY A 25 -8.58 17.18 4.76
N GLU A 26 -9.56 16.29 4.56
CA GLU A 26 -10.64 16.04 5.53
C GLU A 26 -10.18 15.20 6.73
N SER A 27 -9.03 14.54 6.62
CA SER A 27 -8.32 13.87 7.71
C SER A 27 -6.81 13.90 7.43
N ASN A 28 -6.01 13.49 8.41
CA ASN A 28 -4.56 13.47 8.29
C ASN A 28 -3.95 12.17 8.84
N TRP A 29 -2.67 11.98 8.55
CA TRP A 29 -1.91 10.79 8.96
C TRP A 29 -1.69 10.67 10.49
N GLN A 30 -1.97 11.69 11.30
CA GLN A 30 -1.86 11.63 12.76
C GLN A 30 -3.14 11.12 13.44
N GLU A 31 -4.28 11.27 12.78
CA GLU A 31 -5.61 10.87 13.28
C GLU A 31 -5.97 9.42 12.99
N VAL A 32 -5.14 8.74 12.19
CA VAL A 32 -5.42 7.40 11.68
C VAL A 32 -4.37 6.40 12.15
N ASP A 33 -4.75 5.12 12.15
CA ASP A 33 -3.79 4.03 12.32
C ASP A 33 -2.92 3.90 11.05
N ARG A 34 -1.78 4.60 11.05
CA ARG A 34 -0.83 4.63 9.94
C ARG A 34 -0.36 3.24 9.55
N LEU A 35 -0.06 2.39 10.52
CA LEU A 35 0.48 1.06 10.24
C LEU A 35 -0.58 0.19 9.55
N LEU A 36 -1.83 0.26 10.01
CA LEU A 36 -2.94 -0.45 9.38
C LEU A 36 -3.17 0.03 7.93
N ILE A 37 -3.15 1.35 7.70
CA ILE A 37 -3.33 1.91 6.34
C ILE A 37 -2.20 1.49 5.42
N ILE A 38 -0.95 1.64 5.84
CA ILE A 38 0.23 1.28 5.04
C ILE A 38 0.21 -0.22 4.68
N LYS A 39 -0.12 -1.09 5.63
CA LYS A 39 -0.29 -2.52 5.36
C LYS A 39 -1.39 -2.80 4.34
N SER A 40 -2.50 -2.07 4.45
CA SER A 40 -3.62 -2.23 3.53
C SER A 40 -3.28 -1.69 2.14
N MET A 41 -2.49 -0.62 2.05
CA MET A 41 -1.94 -0.12 0.79
C MET A 41 -1.05 -1.14 0.12
N LEU A 42 -0.19 -1.85 0.87
CA LEU A 42 0.61 -2.96 0.32
C LEU A 42 -0.25 -4.13 -0.16
N GLU A 43 -1.24 -4.53 0.63
CA GLU A 43 -2.14 -5.65 0.26
C GLU A 43 -2.86 -5.38 -1.06
N HIS A 44 -3.31 -4.13 -1.25
CA HIS A 44 -4.10 -3.69 -2.41
C HIS A 44 -3.29 -2.93 -3.47
N ILE A 45 -1.96 -2.97 -3.41
CA ILE A 45 -1.08 -2.22 -4.33
C ILE A 45 -1.27 -2.65 -5.80
N GLY A 46 -1.73 -3.89 -6.01
CA GLY A 46 -2.08 -4.45 -7.31
C GLY A 46 -3.57 -4.44 -7.63
N SER A 47 -4.38 -3.59 -6.99
CA SER A 47 -5.83 -3.52 -7.25
C SER A 47 -6.15 -3.25 -8.73
N THR A 48 -7.27 -3.81 -9.21
CA THR A 48 -7.83 -3.51 -10.54
C THR A 48 -8.59 -2.18 -10.57
N ASP A 49 -8.93 -1.62 -9.41
CA ASP A 49 -9.43 -0.24 -9.28
C ASP A 49 -8.26 0.75 -9.46
N GLY A 50 -8.12 1.29 -10.68
CA GLY A 50 -7.06 2.24 -11.02
C GLY A 50 -7.11 3.55 -10.21
N GLU A 51 -8.28 3.96 -9.71
CA GLU A 51 -8.35 5.13 -8.83
C GLU A 51 -7.72 4.82 -7.47
N LEU A 52 -8.07 3.68 -6.87
CA LEU A 52 -7.48 3.22 -5.62
C LEU A 52 -5.98 3.03 -5.78
N ARG A 53 -5.56 2.36 -6.84
CA ARG A 53 -4.15 2.04 -7.08
C ARG A 53 -3.31 3.28 -7.40
N ASP A 54 -3.62 3.97 -8.49
CA ASP A 54 -2.73 5.01 -9.04
C ASP A 54 -2.92 6.33 -8.29
N GLN A 55 -4.18 6.74 -8.10
CA GLN A 55 -4.50 8.08 -7.60
C GLN A 55 -4.50 8.19 -6.08
N LEU A 56 -4.60 7.06 -5.36
CA LEU A 56 -4.65 7.01 -3.91
C LEU A 56 -3.44 6.30 -3.32
N ILE A 57 -3.21 5.01 -3.59
CA ILE A 57 -2.12 4.23 -3.00
C ILE A 57 -0.76 4.81 -3.41
N TYR A 58 -0.47 4.90 -4.71
CA TYR A 58 0.81 5.42 -5.20
C TYR A 58 1.07 6.86 -4.77
N THR A 59 0.05 7.71 -4.94
CA THR A 59 0.15 9.12 -4.54
C THR A 59 0.41 9.23 -3.02
N SER A 60 -0.19 8.37 -2.21
CA SER A 60 0.03 8.36 -0.76
C SER A 60 1.43 7.88 -0.39
N PHE A 61 1.96 6.83 -1.02
CA PHE A 61 3.34 6.41 -0.81
C PHE A 61 4.34 7.50 -1.21
N TYR A 62 4.15 8.13 -2.36
CA TYR A 62 4.97 9.25 -2.80
C TYR A 62 4.97 10.40 -1.77
N ARG A 63 3.79 10.80 -1.29
CA ARG A 63 3.66 11.85 -0.25
C ARG A 63 4.35 11.47 1.06
N LEU A 64 4.16 10.24 1.52
CA LEU A 64 4.73 9.75 2.78
C LEU A 64 6.25 9.61 2.73
N ILE A 65 6.78 9.07 1.64
CA ILE A 65 8.20 8.75 1.48
C ILE A 65 8.98 9.99 1.04
N ILE A 66 8.52 10.68 -0.01
CA ILE A 66 9.31 11.71 -0.70
C ILE A 66 8.98 13.11 -0.21
N GLU A 67 7.69 13.49 -0.17
CA GLU A 67 7.33 14.88 0.14
C GLU A 67 7.44 15.20 1.63
N ASN A 68 6.94 14.32 2.48
CA ASN A 68 6.80 14.60 3.91
C ASN A 68 7.85 13.91 4.79
N ASN A 69 8.60 12.95 4.25
CA ASN A 69 9.55 12.12 4.99
C ASN A 69 8.95 11.57 6.31
N GLN A 70 7.74 11.02 6.23
CA GLN A 70 6.89 10.65 7.36
C GLN A 70 7.00 9.17 7.77
N LEU A 71 7.90 8.41 7.13
CA LEU A 71 8.15 7.01 7.44
C LEU A 71 9.52 6.85 8.06
N GLU A 72 9.56 6.18 9.21
CA GLU A 72 10.80 5.85 9.89
C GLU A 72 11.66 4.91 9.02
N PRO A 73 13.00 5.02 9.06
CA PRO A 73 13.90 4.19 8.25
C PRO A 73 13.66 2.68 8.39
N GLU A 74 13.34 2.22 9.59
CA GLU A 74 13.03 0.81 9.86
C GLU A 74 11.74 0.38 9.14
N LEU A 75 10.72 1.24 9.14
CA LEU A 75 9.46 0.98 8.45
C LEU A 75 9.66 0.94 6.93
N LEU A 76 10.49 1.82 6.38
CA LEU A 76 10.86 1.79 4.95
C LEU A 76 11.58 0.50 4.56
N LYS A 77 12.49 0.00 5.40
CA LYS A 77 13.16 -1.28 5.19
C LYS A 77 12.15 -2.44 5.21
N GLU A 78 11.25 -2.44 6.19
CA GLU A 78 10.20 -3.46 6.27
C GLU A 78 9.27 -3.44 5.03
N LEU A 79 8.94 -2.26 4.50
CA LEU A 79 8.19 -2.13 3.24
C LEU A 79 8.95 -2.70 2.05
N LEU A 80 10.24 -2.37 1.92
CA LEU A 80 11.08 -2.88 0.85
C LEU A 80 11.21 -4.40 0.92
N ASP A 81 11.47 -4.94 2.12
CA ASP A 81 11.59 -6.38 2.35
C ASP A 81 10.29 -7.09 1.97
N ALA A 82 9.12 -6.54 2.32
CA ALA A 82 7.82 -7.07 1.93
C ALA A 82 7.63 -7.11 0.40
N CYS A 83 8.01 -6.03 -0.30
CA CYS A 83 7.97 -6.01 -1.77
C CYS A 83 8.87 -7.09 -2.37
N LEU A 84 10.12 -7.19 -1.93
CA LEU A 84 11.14 -8.07 -2.51
C LEU A 84 10.97 -9.54 -2.14
N SER A 85 10.38 -9.86 -0.99
CA SER A 85 10.24 -11.25 -0.53
C SER A 85 8.90 -11.88 -0.88
N GLU A 86 7.84 -11.09 -0.98
CA GLU A 86 6.48 -11.59 -1.17
C GLU A 86 5.84 -11.07 -2.46
N LEU A 87 5.73 -9.74 -2.62
CA LEU A 87 4.86 -9.15 -3.63
C LEU A 87 5.36 -9.38 -5.07
N ILE A 88 6.66 -9.28 -5.32
CA ILE A 88 7.23 -9.50 -6.67
C ILE A 88 7.09 -10.95 -7.15
N PHE A 89 6.86 -11.90 -6.25
CA PHE A 89 6.67 -13.31 -6.58
C PHE A 89 5.19 -13.74 -6.55
N LYS A 90 4.27 -12.83 -6.22
CA LYS A 90 2.84 -13.14 -6.07
C LYS A 90 2.25 -13.66 -7.38
N GLY A 91 1.61 -14.84 -7.33
CA GLY A 91 0.90 -15.46 -8.44
C GLY A 91 1.76 -15.93 -9.62
N ILE A 92 3.05 -16.23 -9.41
CA ILE A 92 3.86 -16.88 -10.44
C ILE A 92 3.31 -18.29 -10.71
N GLY A 93 3.02 -18.57 -11.99
CA GLY A 93 2.45 -19.85 -12.42
C GLY A 93 0.93 -19.92 -12.35
N GLU A 94 0.26 -18.85 -11.89
CA GLU A 94 -1.19 -18.72 -12.01
C GLU A 94 -1.59 -18.27 -13.42
N GLU A 95 -2.73 -18.76 -13.90
CA GLU A 95 -3.35 -18.34 -15.16
C GLU A 95 -4.63 -17.57 -14.87
N GLU A 96 -4.96 -16.59 -15.72
CA GLU A 96 -6.19 -15.79 -15.63
C GLU A 96 -6.39 -15.02 -14.30
N THR A 97 -5.31 -14.65 -13.60
CA THR A 97 -5.37 -13.81 -12.39
C THR A 97 -4.77 -12.42 -12.59
N ASP A 98 -5.29 -11.44 -11.83
CA ASP A 98 -4.81 -10.05 -11.83
C ASP A 98 -3.53 -9.84 -11.00
N THR A 99 -2.90 -10.91 -10.51
CA THR A 99 -1.70 -10.84 -9.67
C THR A 99 -0.50 -10.16 -10.36
N VAL A 100 -0.52 -10.08 -11.68
CA VAL A 100 0.45 -9.33 -12.48
C VAL A 100 0.52 -7.85 -12.06
N PHE A 101 -0.61 -7.24 -11.68
CA PHE A 101 -0.60 -5.88 -11.18
C PHE A 101 0.18 -5.78 -9.87
N THR A 102 0.00 -6.73 -8.94
CA THR A 102 0.75 -6.69 -7.67
C THR A 102 2.26 -6.73 -7.94
N ARG A 103 2.73 -7.58 -8.85
CA ARG A 103 4.15 -7.64 -9.20
C ARG A 103 4.64 -6.35 -9.85
N ALA A 104 3.91 -5.82 -10.84
CA ALA A 104 4.30 -4.61 -11.54
C ALA A 104 4.41 -3.41 -10.58
N PHE A 105 3.41 -3.23 -9.74
CA PHE A 105 3.34 -2.13 -8.79
C PHE A 105 4.15 -2.38 -7.49
N ALA A 106 4.65 -3.59 -7.25
CA ALA A 106 5.68 -3.76 -6.21
C ALA A 106 7.06 -3.24 -6.65
N THR A 107 7.27 -3.00 -7.96
CA THR A 107 8.58 -2.65 -8.53
C THR A 107 8.76 -1.19 -8.95
N LEU A 108 7.68 -0.40 -9.01
CA LEU A 108 7.71 1.04 -9.34
C LEU A 108 7.90 1.88 -8.07
#